data_AF-A0A6G3MMX6-F1
#
_entry.id   AF-A0A6G3MMX6-F1
#
_cell.length_a   1.000
_cell.length_b   1.000
_cell.length_c   1.000
_cell.angle_alpha   90.00
_cell.angle_beta   90.00
_cell.angle_gamma   90.00
#
_symmetry.space_group_name_H-M   'P 1'
#
loop_
_entity.id
_entity.type
_entity.pdbx_description
1 polymer ?
#
loop_
_entity_poly.entity_id
_entity_poly.type
_entity_poly.pdbx_seq_one_letter_code
_entity_poly.pdbx_strand_id
1 'polypeptide(L)'
;EGFRYRVEDSIKSITKSAITNERRTEIKQEIYGSQKFQDHFKKNPHDKLILKSNGISKKNKIAQHTDKLPDYLIPQSLKTSYNVELEKTESFNFNRKKLFMEKKFAKKKLSHDPMRCGKSKRNNLVM
;
A
#
# COMPACT_ATOMS: atom_id res chain seq x y z
N GLU A 1 7.88 20.96 -24.40
CA GLU A 1 6.48 20.55 -24.10
C GLU A 1 6.28 19.25 -23.30
N GLY A 2 6.97 18.12 -23.56
CA GLY A 2 6.66 16.84 -22.87
C GLY A 2 6.82 16.83 -21.34
N PHE A 3 7.76 17.59 -20.78
CA PHE A 3 7.93 17.74 -19.33
C PHE A 3 6.76 18.47 -18.67
N ARG A 4 6.27 19.52 -19.35
CA ARG A 4 5.16 20.37 -18.90
C ARG A 4 3.94 19.51 -18.57
N TYR A 5 3.55 18.64 -19.50
CA TYR A 5 2.39 17.78 -19.33
C TYR A 5 2.53 16.72 -18.23
N ARG A 6 3.75 16.25 -17.94
CA ARG A 6 4.00 15.30 -16.85
C ARG A 6 3.87 15.97 -15.48
N VAL A 7 4.45 17.16 -15.34
CA VAL A 7 4.31 17.96 -14.12
C VAL A 7 2.83 18.29 -13.89
N GLU A 8 2.11 18.68 -14.94
CA GLU A 8 0.68 18.92 -14.86
C GLU A 8 -0.13 17.68 -14.44
N ASP A 9 0.19 16.50 -14.97
CA ASP A 9 -0.49 15.25 -14.60
C ASP A 9 -0.24 14.88 -13.13
N SER A 10 1.00 15.03 -12.65
CA SER A 10 1.34 14.85 -11.23
C SER A 10 0.54 15.81 -10.34
N ILE A 11 0.48 17.10 -10.70
CA ILE A 11 -0.28 18.12 -9.95
C ILE A 11 -1.77 17.76 -9.91
N LYS A 12 -2.35 17.34 -11.04
CA LYS A 12 -3.76 16.94 -11.12
C LYS A 12 -4.09 15.72 -10.26
N SER A 13 -3.14 14.80 -10.07
CA SER A 13 -3.32 13.64 -9.20
C SER A 13 -3.46 14.02 -7.71
N ILE A 14 -2.90 15.18 -7.32
CA ILE A 14 -2.88 15.67 -5.94
C ILE A 14 -4.14 16.49 -5.69
N THR A 15 -5.16 15.84 -5.13
CA THR A 15 -6.45 16.47 -4.79
C THR A 15 -6.58 16.73 -3.29
N LYS A 16 -7.47 17.63 -2.87
CA LYS A 16 -7.74 17.89 -1.43
C LYS A 16 -8.21 16.62 -0.70
N SER A 17 -9.00 15.78 -1.37
CA SER A 17 -9.44 14.49 -0.85
C SER A 17 -8.28 13.52 -0.67
N ALA A 18 -7.36 13.47 -1.64
CA ALA A 18 -6.11 12.73 -1.54
C ALA A 18 -5.27 13.16 -0.32
N ILE A 19 -5.07 14.47 -0.14
CA ILE A 19 -4.31 15.02 0.99
C ILE A 19 -4.96 14.67 2.33
N THR A 20 -6.28 14.90 2.45
CA THR A 20 -7.00 14.61 3.69
C THR A 20 -7.02 13.11 4.02
N ASN A 21 -7.14 12.25 3.01
CA ASN A 21 -7.06 10.80 3.20
C ASN A 21 -5.67 10.34 3.63
N GLU A 22 -4.61 10.89 3.03
CA GLU A 22 -3.23 10.57 3.40
C GLU A 22 -2.91 11.06 4.82
N ARG A 23 -3.40 12.24 5.20
CA ARG A 23 -3.24 12.74 6.57
C ARG A 23 -3.96 11.87 7.59
N ARG A 24 -5.16 11.36 7.27
CA ARG A 24 -5.87 10.41 8.12
C ARG A 24 -5.09 9.10 8.30
N THR A 25 -4.42 8.60 7.25
CA THR A 25 -3.60 7.39 7.38
C THR A 25 -2.35 7.60 8.19
N GLU A 26 -1.68 8.74 8.02
CA GLU A 26 -0.51 9.12 8.80
C GLU A 26 -0.85 9.18 10.29
N ILE A 27 -1.92 9.90 10.66
CA ILE A 27 -2.39 9.98 12.05
C ILE A 27 -2.73 8.59 12.60
N LYS A 28 -3.38 7.73 11.81
CA LYS A 28 -3.69 6.35 12.21
C LYS A 28 -2.42 5.53 12.48
N GLN A 29 -1.39 5.67 11.65
CA GLN A 29 -0.11 5.00 11.87
C GLN A 29 0.58 5.50 13.14
N GLU A 30 0.55 6.81 13.36
CA GLU A 30 1.12 7.44 14.56
C GLU A 30 0.43 6.96 15.84
N ILE A 31 -0.91 6.85 15.81
CA ILE A 31 -1.68 6.29 16.94
C ILE A 31 -1.26 4.84 17.26
N TYR A 32 -0.96 4.02 16.26
CA TYR A 32 -0.47 2.66 16.50
C TYR A 32 0.98 2.60 16.97
N GLY A 33 1.81 3.57 16.58
CA GLY A 33 3.21 3.69 16.99
C GLY A 33 3.39 4.22 18.42
N SER A 34 2.45 5.03 18.91
CA SER A 34 2.53 5.64 20.24
C SER A 34 2.34 4.65 21.38
N GLN A 35 3.27 4.64 22.35
CA GLN A 35 3.23 3.77 23.54
C GLN A 35 1.96 4.02 24.40
N LYS A 36 1.57 5.28 24.57
CA LYS A 36 0.38 5.67 25.36
C LYS A 36 -0.91 5.03 24.82
N PHE A 37 -1.04 5.00 23.48
CA PHE A 37 -2.19 4.39 22.82
C PHE A 37 -2.15 2.88 22.87
N GLN A 38 -0.97 2.26 22.82
CA GLN A 38 -0.84 0.82 22.98
C GLN A 38 -1.37 0.34 24.33
N ASP A 39 -1.05 1.05 25.42
CA ASP A 39 -1.57 0.71 26.75
C ASP A 39 -3.07 0.93 26.86
N HIS A 40 -3.60 1.99 26.22
CA HIS A 40 -5.05 2.19 26.12
C HIS A 40 -5.73 1.05 25.37
N PHE A 41 -5.19 0.61 24.22
CA PHE A 41 -5.75 -0.49 23.43
C PHE A 41 -5.66 -1.85 24.11
N LYS A 42 -4.73 -2.06 25.04
CA LYS A 42 -4.70 -3.26 25.89
C LYS A 42 -5.91 -3.30 26.82
N LYS A 43 -6.31 -2.16 27.37
CA LYS A 43 -7.48 -2.02 28.26
C LYS A 43 -8.80 -2.03 27.48
N ASN A 44 -8.82 -1.38 26.30
CA ASN A 44 -9.99 -1.21 25.45
C ASN A 44 -9.76 -1.81 24.05
N PRO A 45 -9.97 -3.12 23.86
CA PRO A 45 -9.76 -3.78 22.57
C PRO A 45 -10.76 -3.34 21.50
N HIS A 46 -11.96 -2.89 21.90
CA HIS A 46 -12.99 -2.42 20.97
C HIS A 46 -12.56 -1.16 20.19
N ASP A 47 -11.88 -0.21 20.83
CA ASP A 47 -11.44 1.03 20.18
C ASP A 47 -10.40 0.77 19.09
N LYS A 48 -9.56 -0.26 19.29
CA LYS A 48 -8.62 -0.72 18.27
C LYS A 48 -9.36 -1.25 17.04
N LEU A 49 -10.51 -1.91 17.21
CA LEU A 49 -11.34 -2.42 16.12
C LEU A 49 -12.02 -1.27 15.36
N ILE A 50 -12.53 -0.27 16.08
CA ILE A 50 -13.12 0.94 15.49
C ILE A 50 -12.08 1.69 14.67
N LEU A 51 -10.86 1.88 15.20
CA LEU A 51 -9.81 2.55 14.44
C LEU A 51 -9.39 1.75 13.20
N LYS A 52 -9.44 0.41 13.28
CA LYS A 52 -9.13 -0.49 12.17
C LYS A 52 -10.19 -0.43 11.05
N SER A 53 -11.47 -0.28 11.40
CA SER A 53 -12.60 -0.37 10.46
C SER A 53 -12.67 0.79 9.48
N ASN A 54 -12.17 1.98 9.84
CA ASN A 54 -12.06 3.11 8.92
C ASN A 54 -11.27 2.69 7.68
N GLY A 55 -11.97 2.76 6.53
CA GLY A 55 -11.65 2.06 5.29
C GLY A 55 -10.22 2.29 4.79
N ILE A 56 -9.80 1.36 3.93
CA ILE A 56 -8.49 1.41 3.28
C ILE A 56 -8.41 2.71 2.48
N SER A 57 -7.51 3.62 2.89
CA SER A 57 -7.13 4.74 2.04
C SER A 57 -6.57 4.15 0.75
N LYS A 58 -7.31 4.32 -0.34
CA LYS A 58 -6.81 3.95 -1.66
C LYS A 58 -5.65 4.90 -1.92
N LYS A 59 -4.44 4.37 -1.99
CA LYS A 59 -3.29 5.12 -2.49
C LYS A 59 -3.70 5.80 -3.79
N ASN A 60 -3.40 7.08 -3.92
CA ASN A 60 -3.71 7.80 -5.15
C ASN A 60 -3.06 7.04 -6.31
N LYS A 61 -3.87 6.68 -7.31
CA LYS A 61 -3.36 5.97 -8.48
C LYS A 61 -2.51 6.96 -9.28
N ILE A 62 -1.20 6.90 -9.04
CA ILE A 62 -0.21 7.58 -9.89
C ILE A 62 -0.23 6.85 -11.24
N ALA A 63 -0.25 7.61 -12.33
CA ALA A 63 -0.24 7.01 -13.65
C ALA A 63 1.10 6.30 -13.88
N GLN A 64 1.08 5.04 -14.32
CA GLN A 64 2.30 4.21 -14.45
C GLN A 64 3.39 4.84 -15.32
N HIS A 65 3.00 5.69 -16.29
CA HIS A 65 3.93 6.36 -17.17
C HIS A 65 4.63 7.55 -16.52
N THR A 66 4.11 8.09 -15.41
CA THR A 66 4.72 9.21 -14.66
C THR A 66 5.84 8.77 -13.73
N ASP A 67 5.90 7.49 -13.38
CA ASP A 67 6.95 6.93 -12.50
C ASP A 67 8.35 6.97 -13.13
N LYS A 68 8.43 6.93 -14.47
CA LYS A 68 9.70 6.98 -15.22
C LYS A 68 9.83 8.28 -16.00
N LEU A 69 10.95 8.96 -15.83
CA LEU A 69 11.41 10.05 -16.68
C LEU A 69 11.82 9.52 -18.08
N PRO A 70 11.39 10.18 -19.16
CA PRO A 70 11.85 9.92 -20.52
C PRO A 70 13.31 10.27 -20.76
N ASP A 71 13.96 9.54 -21.68
CA ASP A 71 15.38 9.72 -22.05
C ASP A 71 15.74 11.12 -22.53
N TYR A 72 14.78 11.83 -23.14
CA TYR A 72 14.97 13.19 -23.64
C TYR A 72 14.98 14.26 -22.55
N LEU A 73 14.58 13.92 -21.31
CA LEU A 73 14.61 14.83 -20.16
C LEU A 73 15.83 14.62 -19.27
N ILE A 74 16.60 13.56 -19.52
CA ILE A 74 17.73 13.20 -18.67
C ILE A 74 19.00 13.70 -19.33
N PRO A 75 19.73 14.64 -18.69
CA PRO A 75 21.04 15.07 -19.16
C PRO A 75 21.99 13.88 -19.30
N GLN A 76 22.85 13.90 -20.31
CA GLN A 76 23.78 12.79 -20.58
C GLN A 76 24.64 12.40 -19.36
N SER A 77 25.00 13.39 -18.53
CA SER A 77 25.74 13.20 -17.29
C SER A 77 25.00 12.41 -16.20
N LEU A 78 23.66 12.43 -16.21
CA LEU A 78 22.81 11.80 -15.18
C LEU A 78 22.15 10.49 -15.64
N LYS A 79 22.28 10.13 -16.93
CA LYS A 79 21.63 8.92 -17.47
C LYS A 79 22.08 7.65 -16.76
N THR A 80 23.38 7.49 -16.52
CA THR A 80 23.92 6.30 -15.88
C THR A 80 23.40 6.14 -14.45
N SER A 81 23.43 7.20 -13.65
CA SER A 81 22.92 7.17 -12.27
C SER A 81 21.41 6.90 -12.21
N TYR A 82 20.65 7.53 -13.10
CA TYR A 82 19.21 7.35 -13.18
C TYR A 82 18.82 5.91 -13.56
N ASN A 83 19.50 5.30 -14.53
CA ASN A 83 19.24 3.92 -14.93
C ASN A 83 19.53 2.93 -13.79
N VAL A 84 20.62 3.12 -13.04
CA VAL A 84 20.93 2.31 -11.85
C VAL A 84 19.82 2.40 -10.82
N GLU A 85 19.24 3.60 -10.62
CA GLU A 85 18.15 3.81 -9.68
C GLU A 85 16.85 3.17 -10.16
N LEU A 86 16.53 3.28 -11.46
CA LEU A 86 15.40 2.60 -12.06
C LEU A 86 15.44 1.09 -11.84
N GLU A 87 16.57 0.44 -12.11
CA GLU A 87 16.72 -1.01 -11.93
C GLU A 87 16.49 -1.45 -10.48
N LYS A 88 16.94 -0.66 -9.51
CA LYS A 88 16.67 -0.91 -8.07
C LYS A 88 15.18 -0.86 -7.76
N THR A 89 14.46 0.13 -8.30
CA THR A 89 13.01 0.25 -8.06
C THR A 89 12.21 -0.89 -8.71
N GLU A 90 12.60 -1.30 -9.92
CA GLU A 90 11.96 -2.39 -10.66
C GLU A 90 12.17 -3.73 -9.98
N SER A 91 13.40 -4.03 -9.58
CA SER A 91 13.73 -5.26 -8.85
C SER A 91 12.98 -5.34 -7.51
N PHE A 92 12.87 -4.23 -6.77
CA PHE A 92 12.08 -4.17 -5.54
C PHE A 92 10.58 -4.46 -5.77
N ASN A 93 10.01 -3.89 -6.84
CA ASN A 93 8.62 -4.12 -7.23
C ASN A 93 8.37 -5.56 -7.72
N PHE A 94 9.31 -6.12 -8.48
CA PHE A 94 9.29 -7.52 -8.92
C PHE A 94 9.32 -8.48 -7.73
N ASN A 95 10.22 -8.26 -6.77
CA ASN A 95 10.32 -9.08 -5.57
C ASN A 95 9.02 -9.05 -4.75
N ARG A 96 8.39 -7.87 -4.59
CA ARG A 96 7.06 -7.77 -3.94
C ARG A 96 5.99 -8.54 -4.70
N LYS A 97 5.94 -8.46 -6.04
CA LYS A 97 5.00 -9.23 -6.86
C LYS A 97 5.23 -10.74 -6.74
N LYS A 98 6.49 -11.18 -6.78
CA LYS A 98 6.88 -12.59 -6.61
C LYS A 98 6.42 -13.14 -5.25
N LEU A 99 6.74 -12.42 -4.17
CA LEU A 99 6.31 -12.78 -2.81
C LEU A 99 4.79 -12.85 -2.66
N PHE A 100 4.06 -11.92 -3.31
CA PHE A 100 2.61 -11.94 -3.31
C PHE A 100 2.05 -13.17 -4.04
N MET A 101 2.59 -13.49 -5.21
CA MET A 101 2.18 -14.66 -5.99
C MET A 101 2.48 -15.95 -5.23
N GLU A 102 3.67 -16.10 -4.65
CA GLU A 102 4.06 -17.26 -3.85
C GLU A 102 3.12 -17.49 -2.65
N LYS A 103 2.79 -16.42 -1.90
CA LYS A 103 1.79 -16.48 -0.82
C LYS A 103 0.40 -16.88 -1.32
N LYS A 104 0.00 -16.45 -2.53
CA LYS A 104 -1.29 -16.81 -3.14
C LYS A 104 -1.31 -18.30 -3.54
N PHE A 105 -0.23 -18.81 -4.13
CA PHE A 105 -0.09 -20.23 -4.46
C PHE A 105 -0.06 -21.11 -3.21
N ALA A 106 0.65 -20.72 -2.15
CA ALA A 106 0.68 -21.44 -0.87
C ALA A 106 -0.72 -21.54 -0.23
N LYS A 107 -1.50 -20.45 -0.25
CA LYS A 107 -2.90 -20.46 0.22
C LYS A 107 -3.80 -21.39 -0.59
N LYS A 108 -3.61 -21.46 -1.92
CA LYS A 108 -4.39 -22.35 -2.81
C LYS A 108 -4.09 -23.83 -2.55
N LYS A 109 -2.82 -24.19 -2.29
CA LYS A 109 -2.44 -25.56 -1.90
C LYS A 109 -3.11 -25.97 -0.58
N LEU A 110 -3.16 -25.05 0.38
CA LEU A 110 -3.77 -25.28 1.69
C LEU A 110 -5.32 -25.42 1.65
N SER A 111 -5.97 -24.91 0.61
CA SER A 111 -7.44 -24.97 0.45
C SER A 111 -7.92 -26.19 -0.36
N HIS A 112 -7.02 -26.90 -1.03
CA HIS A 112 -7.31 -28.12 -1.81
C HIS A 112 -7.06 -29.39 -1.02
N ASP A 113 -6.69 -29.28 0.27
CA ASP A 113 -6.54 -30.42 1.14
C ASP A 113 -7.93 -31.03 1.41
N PRO A 114 -8.27 -32.20 0.82
CA PRO A 114 -9.62 -32.76 0.88
C PRO A 114 -10.03 -33.17 2.30
N MET A 115 -9.07 -33.28 3.23
CA MET A 115 -9.30 -33.57 4.64
C MET A 115 -9.51 -32.31 5.51
N ARG A 116 -9.36 -31.11 4.93
CA ARG A 116 -9.37 -29.85 5.66
C ARG A 116 -10.70 -29.12 5.46
N CYS A 117 -11.78 -29.63 6.05
CA CYS A 117 -13.04 -28.89 6.14
C CYS A 117 -12.85 -27.65 7.03
N GLY A 118 -13.12 -26.46 6.49
CA GLY A 118 -13.02 -25.22 7.25
C GLY A 118 -13.98 -25.26 8.44
N LYS A 119 -13.44 -25.25 9.66
CA LYS A 119 -14.26 -25.12 10.88
C LYS A 119 -15.08 -23.84 10.76
N SER A 120 -16.37 -23.98 10.44
CA SER A 120 -17.34 -22.89 10.42
C SER A 120 -17.38 -22.27 11.81
N LYS A 121 -16.99 -21.00 11.92
CA LYS A 121 -17.20 -20.22 13.15
C LYS A 121 -18.70 -20.03 13.30
N ARG A 122 -19.35 -20.90 14.06
CA ARG A 122 -20.72 -20.70 14.51
C ARG A 122 -20.71 -19.47 15.42
N ASN A 123 -21.35 -18.39 14.97
CA ASN A 123 -21.67 -17.26 15.81
C ASN A 123 -22.70 -17.75 16.83
N ASN A 124 -22.37 -17.74 18.12
CA ASN A 124 -23.36 -17.98 19.15
C ASN A 124 -24.31 -16.77 19.20
N LEU A 125 -25.56 -16.99 18.81
CA LEU A 125 -26.68 -16.10 19.07
C LEU A 125 -26.98 -16.23 20.57
N VAL A 126 -26.67 -15.19 21.34
CA VAL A 126 -27.12 -15.06 22.74
C VAL A 126 -28.48 -14.37 22.69
N MET A 127 -29.50 -15.05 23.24
CA MET A 127 -30.84 -14.51 23.51
C MET A 127 -30.81 -13.48 24.64
#